data_AF-A0A925PFH2-F1
#
_entry.id   AF-A0A925PFH2-F1
#
_cell.length_a   1.000
_cell.length_b   1.000
_cell.length_c   1.000
_cell.angle_alpha   90.00
_cell.angle_beta   90.00
_cell.angle_gamma   90.00
#
_symmetry.space_group_name_H-M   'P 1'
#
loop_
_entity.id
_entity.type
_entity.pdbx_description
1 polymer ?
#
loop_
_entity_poly.entity_id
_entity_poly.type
_entity_poly.pdbx_seq_one_letter_code
_entity_poly.pdbx_strand_id
1 'polypeptide(L)'
;MESLVGFVNVLAPVFSCCHEQREQDELMGYLNKYLHLPQCQSFIVNHVRNLKSGNTEELQQIGQELMQRGQFDLAKQINTLVSREGGISEELYTRLESYFKSADFYKDVENNLIGFTRKI
;
A
#
# COMPACT_ATOMS: atom_id res chain seq x y z
N MET A 1 6.07 8.73 11.25
CA MET A 1 5.12 8.00 10.39
C MET A 1 4.07 7.35 11.31
N GLU A 2 3.24 8.18 11.96
CA GLU A 2 2.20 7.74 12.92
C GLU A 2 0.86 8.37 12.57
N SER A 3 0.58 8.46 11.28
CA SER A 3 -0.71 8.93 10.78
C SER A 3 -1.39 7.80 10.01
N LEU A 4 -2.72 7.80 10.05
CA LEU A 4 -3.56 6.89 9.28
C LEU A 4 -3.16 6.87 7.79
N VAL A 5 -2.85 8.05 7.25
CA VAL A 5 -2.36 8.29 5.89
C VAL A 5 -0.96 7.71 5.65
N GLY A 6 -0.15 7.55 6.69
CA GLY A 6 1.22 7.01 6.58
C GLY A 6 1.27 5.59 6.01
N PHE A 7 0.30 4.74 6.34
CA PHE A 7 0.21 3.40 5.75
C PHE A 7 -0.15 3.46 4.26
N VAL A 8 -1.09 4.33 3.89
CA VAL A 8 -1.49 4.51 2.48
C VAL A 8 -0.31 5.02 1.65
N ASN A 9 0.44 6.00 2.15
CA ASN A 9 1.58 6.59 1.45
C ASN A 9 2.75 5.62 1.22
N VAL A 10 2.84 4.54 1.99
CA VAL A 10 3.85 3.49 1.77
C VAL A 10 3.28 2.37 0.91
N LEU A 11 2.08 1.87 1.23
CA LEU A 11 1.54 0.65 0.63
C LEU A 11 0.90 0.89 -0.75
N ALA A 12 0.36 2.08 -1.04
CA ALA A 12 -0.21 2.37 -2.37
C ALA A 12 0.86 2.42 -3.47
N PRO A 13 2.03 3.10 -3.30
CA PRO A 13 3.12 3.03 -4.27
C PRO A 13 3.70 1.63 -4.45
N VAL A 14 3.77 0.85 -3.36
CA VAL A 14 4.21 -0.56 -3.41
C VAL A 14 3.26 -1.39 -4.26
N PHE A 15 1.95 -1.24 -4.05
CA PHE A 15 0.93 -1.89 -4.88
C PHE A 15 1.10 -1.53 -6.36
N SER A 16 1.25 -0.24 -6.67
CA SER A 16 1.50 0.22 -8.04
C SER A 16 2.75 -0.44 -8.64
N CYS A 17 3.88 -0.43 -7.94
CA CYS A 17 5.13 -1.00 -8.45
C CYS A 17 5.04 -2.52 -8.68
N CYS A 18 4.28 -3.24 -7.85
CA CYS A 18 3.99 -4.66 -8.06
C CYS A 18 3.10 -4.90 -9.30
N HIS A 19 2.20 -3.96 -9.62
CA HIS A 19 1.21 -4.08 -10.70
C HIS A 19 1.58 -3.38 -12.03
N GLU A 20 2.61 -2.53 -12.04
CA GLU A 20 3.10 -1.79 -13.23
C GLU A 20 3.55 -2.69 -14.39
N GLN A 21 3.87 -3.97 -14.16
CA GLN A 21 4.27 -4.89 -15.22
C GLN A 21 3.13 -5.42 -16.09
N ARG A 22 1.87 -5.10 -15.78
CA ARG A 22 0.73 -5.42 -16.66
C ARG A 22 0.43 -4.25 -17.58
N GLU A 23 1.25 -4.11 -18.63
CA GLU A 23 0.98 -3.22 -19.77
C GLU A 23 -0.48 -3.34 -20.20
N GLN A 24 -1.24 -2.26 -20.14
CA GLN A 24 -2.63 -2.32 -20.58
C GLN A 24 -3.12 -1.02 -21.21
N ASP A 25 -3.52 -1.17 -22.48
CA ASP A 25 -4.24 -0.25 -23.37
C ASP A 25 -5.18 0.73 -22.64
N GLU A 26 -5.41 1.92 -23.19
CA GLU A 26 -6.25 2.98 -22.60
C GLU A 26 -7.64 2.51 -22.14
N LEU A 27 -8.26 1.55 -22.84
CA LEU A 27 -9.55 0.95 -22.47
C LEU A 27 -9.44 0.07 -21.21
N MET A 28 -8.34 -0.67 -21.12
CA MET A 28 -7.99 -1.42 -19.93
C MET A 28 -7.51 -0.50 -18.81
N GLY A 29 -6.91 0.66 -19.10
CA GLY A 29 -6.63 1.71 -18.11
C GLY A 29 -7.90 2.21 -17.42
N TYR A 30 -9.01 2.36 -18.15
CA TYR A 30 -10.31 2.74 -17.59
C TYR A 30 -10.92 1.62 -16.74
N LEU A 31 -10.96 0.38 -17.25
CA LEU A 31 -11.45 -0.79 -16.48
C LEU A 31 -10.56 -1.08 -15.26
N ASN A 32 -9.25 -0.92 -15.41
CA ASN A 32 -8.28 -1.01 -14.34
C ASN A 32 -8.51 0.10 -13.33
N LYS A 33 -8.85 1.35 -13.69
CA LYS A 33 -9.15 2.36 -12.67
C LYS A 33 -10.25 1.91 -11.69
N TYR A 34 -11.30 1.23 -12.18
CA TYR A 34 -12.38 0.71 -11.34
C TYR A 34 -12.02 -0.58 -10.59
N LEU A 35 -11.04 -1.36 -11.06
CA LEU A 35 -10.59 -2.60 -10.42
C LEU A 35 -9.39 -2.39 -9.48
N HIS A 36 -8.48 -1.49 -9.85
CA HIS A 36 -7.19 -1.19 -9.24
C HIS A 36 -7.37 -0.39 -7.95
N LEU A 37 -8.35 0.52 -7.89
CA LEU A 37 -8.66 1.24 -6.65
C LEU A 37 -9.17 0.28 -5.56
N PRO A 38 -10.19 -0.57 -5.77
CA PRO A 38 -10.60 -1.60 -4.80
C PRO A 38 -9.50 -2.61 -4.47
N GLN A 39 -8.67 -3.02 -5.44
CA GLN A 39 -7.55 -3.93 -5.21
C GLN A 39 -6.47 -3.29 -4.33
N CYS A 40 -6.11 -2.04 -4.59
CA CYS A 40 -5.16 -1.29 -3.77
C CYS A 40 -5.70 -1.10 -2.34
N GLN A 41 -6.99 -0.79 -2.19
CA GLN A 41 -7.63 -0.70 -0.88
C GLN A 41 -7.55 -2.04 -0.13
N SER A 42 -7.87 -3.13 -0.81
CA SER A 42 -7.83 -4.48 -0.25
C SER A 42 -6.41 -4.86 0.15
N PHE A 43 -5.42 -4.55 -0.68
CA PHE A 43 -4.00 -4.72 -0.41
C PHE A 43 -3.58 -3.98 0.86
N ILE A 44 -3.91 -2.68 0.97
CA ILE A 44 -3.57 -1.86 2.14
C ILE A 44 -4.20 -2.43 3.42
N VAL A 45 -5.51 -2.72 3.39
CA VAL A 45 -6.24 -3.23 4.55
C VAL A 45 -5.68 -4.58 5.02
N ASN A 46 -5.42 -5.49 4.08
CA ASN A 46 -4.87 -6.81 4.38
C ASN A 46 -3.46 -6.71 4.98
N HIS A 47 -2.59 -5.87 4.40
CA HIS A 47 -1.24 -5.72 4.91
C HIS A 47 -1.18 -5.02 6.27
N VAL A 48 -2.07 -4.07 6.54
CA VAL A 48 -2.20 -3.48 7.88
C VAL A 48 -2.68 -4.52 8.89
N ARG A 49 -3.66 -5.36 8.54
CA ARG A 49 -4.10 -6.48 9.40
C ARG A 49 -2.98 -7.47 9.66
N ASN A 50 -2.21 -7.81 8.63
CA ASN A 50 -1.06 -8.71 8.70
C ASN A 50 0.07 -8.13 9.59
N LEU A 51 0.35 -6.82 9.47
CA LEU A 51 1.26 -6.12 10.38
C LEU A 51 0.77 -6.16 11.84
N LYS A 52 -0.55 -6.06 12.06
CA LYS A 52 -1.15 -6.16 13.39
C LYS A 52 -1.03 -7.57 13.99
N SER A 53 -1.17 -8.62 13.17
CA SER A 53 -1.08 -10.02 13.61
C SER A 53 0.34 -10.57 13.63
N GLY A 54 1.34 -9.80 13.18
CA GLY A 54 2.74 -10.23 13.04
C GLY A 54 3.01 -11.09 11.80
N ASN A 55 2.01 -11.31 10.95
CA ASN A 55 2.14 -12.08 9.71
C ASN A 55 2.79 -11.24 8.59
N THR A 56 4.09 -10.98 8.71
CA THR A 56 4.78 -10.00 7.85
C THR A 56 5.58 -10.60 6.69
N GLU A 57 5.58 -11.93 6.52
CA GLU A 57 6.40 -12.64 5.52
C GLU A 57 6.19 -12.13 4.10
N GLU A 58 4.93 -11.91 3.69
CA GLU A 58 4.60 -11.39 2.35
C GLU A 58 5.17 -9.97 2.13
N LEU A 59 5.08 -9.09 3.14
CA LEU A 59 5.68 -7.75 3.05
C LEU A 59 7.21 -7.82 3.00
N GLN A 60 7.82 -8.76 3.71
CA GLN A 60 9.27 -8.95 3.64
C GLN A 60 9.71 -9.40 2.24
N GLN A 61 8.97 -10.33 1.64
CA GLN A 61 9.21 -10.80 0.27
C GLN A 61 9.07 -9.64 -0.72
N ILE A 62 7.98 -8.85 -0.64
CA ILE A 62 7.80 -7.64 -1.46
C ILE A 62 8.96 -6.66 -1.27
N GLY A 63 9.41 -6.44 -0.03
CA GLY A 63 10.57 -5.60 0.26
C GLY A 63 11.86 -6.09 -0.43
N GLN A 64 12.09 -7.39 -0.45
CA GLN A 64 13.24 -8.00 -1.15
C GLN A 64 13.12 -7.87 -2.67
N GLU A 65 11.93 -8.11 -3.24
CA GLU A 65 11.68 -7.93 -4.67
C GLU A 65 11.90 -6.47 -5.10
N LEU A 66 11.45 -5.50 -4.31
CA LEU A 66 11.67 -4.09 -4.56
C LEU A 66 13.18 -3.75 -4.57
N MET A 67 13.97 -4.33 -3.67
CA MET A 67 15.43 -4.17 -3.71
C MET A 67 16.04 -4.73 -4.99
N GLN A 68 15.60 -5.91 -5.43
CA GLN A 68 16.08 -6.53 -6.68
C GLN A 68 15.72 -5.69 -7.92
N ARG A 69 14.57 -5.00 -7.89
CA ARG A 69 14.11 -4.09 -8.95
C ARG A 69 14.73 -2.69 -8.89
N GLY A 70 15.63 -2.42 -7.93
CA GLY A 70 16.27 -1.11 -7.74
C GLY A 70 15.38 -0.06 -7.06
N GLN A 71 14.23 -0.45 -6.51
CA GLN A 71 13.27 0.41 -5.82
C GLN A 71 13.64 0.55 -4.33
N PHE A 72 14.86 1.04 -4.08
CA PHE A 72 15.47 1.03 -2.74
C PHE A 72 14.70 1.85 -1.69
N ASP A 73 14.11 2.98 -2.09
CA ASP A 73 13.34 3.83 -1.17
C ASP A 73 12.05 3.14 -0.70
N LEU A 74 11.33 2.49 -1.61
CA LEU A 74 10.12 1.71 -1.27
C LEU A 74 10.49 0.50 -0.42
N ALA A 75 11.55 -0.22 -0.78
CA ALA A 75 12.05 -1.34 0.01
C ALA A 75 12.42 -0.93 1.43
N LYS A 76 13.08 0.22 1.62
CA LYS A 76 13.43 0.76 2.94
C LYS A 76 12.19 1.11 3.77
N GLN A 77 11.16 1.68 3.15
CA GLN A 77 9.90 1.98 3.82
C GLN A 77 9.18 0.70 4.26
N ILE A 78 9.18 -0.34 3.43
CA ILE A 78 8.62 -1.66 3.78
C ILE A 78 9.40 -2.32 4.92
N ASN A 79 10.73 -2.32 4.85
CA ASN A 79 11.56 -2.84 5.92
C ASN A 79 11.31 -2.10 7.24
N THR A 80 11.10 -0.78 7.20
CA THR A 80 10.74 0.02 8.38
C THR A 80 9.37 -0.35 8.94
N LEU A 81 8.39 -0.64 8.08
CA LEU A 81 7.06 -1.11 8.50
C LEU A 81 7.13 -2.46 9.20
N VAL A 82 7.93 -3.38 8.66
CA VAL A 82 8.02 -4.76 9.18
C VAL A 82 8.94 -4.88 10.39
N SER A 83 10.03 -4.11 10.45
CA SER A 83 10.99 -4.15 11.55
C SER A 83 10.50 -3.45 12.83
N ARG A 84 9.27 -2.94 12.84
CA ARG A 84 8.74 -2.19 13.97
C ARG A 84 8.51 -3.14 15.16
N GLU A 85 9.44 -3.12 16.11
CA GLU A 85 9.29 -3.82 17.39
C GLU A 85 7.95 -3.41 18.04
N GLY A 86 7.09 -4.40 18.29
CA GLY A 86 5.77 -4.19 18.94
C GLY A 86 4.57 -4.08 18.00
N GLY A 87 4.75 -4.06 16.67
CA GLY A 87 3.64 -4.07 15.72
C GLY A 87 2.71 -2.83 15.81
N ILE A 88 1.46 -2.98 15.37
CA ILE A 88 0.43 -1.94 15.46
C ILE A 88 -0.29 -2.07 16.80
N SER A 89 -0.28 -1.03 17.64
CA SER A 89 -1.05 -1.02 18.89
C SER A 89 -2.56 -1.16 18.63
N GLU A 90 -3.32 -1.76 19.53
CA GLU A 90 -4.79 -1.89 19.39
C GLU A 90 -5.49 -0.54 19.19
N GLU A 91 -5.10 0.50 19.94
CA GLU A 91 -5.69 1.83 19.80
C GLU A 91 -5.53 2.39 18.37
N LEU A 92 -4.32 2.29 17.81
CA LEU A 92 -4.06 2.69 16.43
C LEU A 92 -4.84 1.82 15.44
N TYR A 93 -4.95 0.52 15.68
CA TYR A 93 -5.69 -0.40 14.82
C TYR A 93 -7.19 -0.07 14.78
N THR A 94 -7.83 0.20 15.92
CA THR A 94 -9.25 0.64 15.96
C THR A 94 -9.48 1.93 15.18
N ARG A 95 -8.54 2.89 15.26
CA ARG A 95 -8.60 4.12 14.46
C ARG A 95 -8.43 3.84 12.96
N LEU A 96 -7.55 2.92 12.60
CA LEU A 96 -7.36 2.46 11.22
C LEU A 96 -8.62 1.77 10.66
N GLU A 97 -9.28 0.92 11.44
CA GLU A 97 -10.54 0.28 11.01
C GLU A 97 -11.65 1.29 10.74
N SER A 98 -11.72 2.36 11.53
CA SER A 98 -12.65 3.46 11.30
C SER A 98 -12.27 4.27 10.06
N TYR A 99 -10.97 4.53 9.87
CA TYR A 99 -10.43 5.21 8.70
C TYR A 99 -10.66 4.42 7.40
N PHE A 100 -10.48 3.10 7.39
CA PHE A 100 -10.71 2.26 6.20
C PHE A 100 -12.16 2.27 5.71
N LYS A 101 -13.10 2.71 6.54
CA LYS A 101 -14.51 2.88 6.19
C LYS A 101 -14.85 4.32 5.82
N SER A 102 -13.91 5.26 5.95
CA SER A 102 -14.14 6.69 5.73
C SER A 102 -13.89 7.08 4.27
N ALA A 103 -14.58 8.11 3.80
CA ALA A 103 -14.36 8.71 2.48
C ALA A 103 -12.92 9.21 2.28
N ASP A 104 -12.22 9.57 3.36
CA ASP A 104 -10.86 10.07 3.30
C ASP A 104 -9.88 8.98 2.87
N PHE A 105 -10.06 7.74 3.35
CA PHE A 105 -9.26 6.61 2.89
C PHE A 105 -9.40 6.39 1.37
N TYR A 106 -10.63 6.43 0.85
CA TYR A 106 -10.86 6.29 -0.60
C TYR A 106 -10.12 7.37 -1.39
N LYS A 107 -10.20 8.63 -0.93
CA LYS A 107 -9.51 9.77 -1.56
C LYS A 107 -7.99 9.66 -1.46
N ASP A 108 -7.46 9.26 -0.31
CA ASP A 108 -6.02 9.14 -0.10
C ASP A 108 -5.40 8.06 -0.99
N VAL A 109 -6.09 6.93 -1.15
CA VAL A 109 -5.66 5.88 -2.08
C VAL A 109 -5.75 6.37 -3.54
N GLU A 110 -6.85 6.99 -3.94
CA GLU A 110 -7.01 7.54 -5.28
C GLU A 110 -5.92 8.57 -5.62
N ASN A 111 -5.61 9.48 -4.68
CA ASN A 111 -4.56 10.49 -4.84
C ASN A 111 -3.17 9.86 -5.02
N ASN A 112 -2.85 8.81 -4.26
CA ASN A 112 -1.57 8.10 -4.38
C ASN A 112 -1.46 7.39 -5.74
N LEU A 113 -2.53 6.78 -6.23
CA LEU A 113 -2.54 6.09 -7.53
C LEU A 113 -2.46 7.08 -8.72
N ILE A 114 -3.13 8.23 -8.64
CA ILE A 114 -3.04 9.29 -9.66
C ILE A 114 -1.67 9.98 -9.64
N GLY A 115 -1.06 10.16 -8.47
CA GLY A 115 0.26 10.76 -8.33
C GLY A 115 1.37 9.92 -8.96
N PHE A 116 1.22 8.60 -9.00
CA PHE A 116 2.19 7.68 -9.62
C PHE A 116 2.10 7.67 -11.15
N THR A 117 0.87 7.68 -11.71
CA THR A 117 0.62 7.65 -13.16
C THR A 117 1.05 8.93 -13.91
N ARG A 118 1.30 10.05 -13.22
CA ARG A 118 1.75 11.31 -13.83
C ARG A 118 3.28 11.49 -13.90
N LYS A 119 4.07 10.52 -13.44
CA LYS A 119 5.55 10.58 -13.42
C LYS A 119 6.24 9.83 -14.58
N ILE A 120 5.47 9.35 -15.55
CA ILE A 120 5.98 8.71 -16.79
C ILE A 120 5.92 9.71 -17.93
#